data_AF-A0A3P7X6Z6-F1
#
_entry.id   AF-A0A3P7X6Z6-F1
#
_cell.length_a   1.000
_cell.length_b   1.000
_cell.length_c   1.000
_cell.angle_alpha   90.00
_cell.angle_beta   90.00
_cell.angle_gamma   90.00
#
_symmetry.space_group_name_H-M   'P 1'
#
loop_
_entity.id
_entity.type
_entity.pdbx_description
1 polymer ?
#
loop_
_entity_poly.entity_id
_entity_poly.type
_entity_poly.pdbx_seq_one_letter_code
_entity_poly.pdbx_strand_id
1 'polypeptide(L)'
;MRVFVEPADVELDDDDGLLWTSLQTAFPGCSGMYYRERGADCRSAVKFDGKKFLPPAGSWNDRQYYVAISMFIMSSIHWKY
;
A
#
# COMPACT_ATOMS: atom_id res chain seq x y z
N MET A 1 15.97 11.15 11.41
CA MET A 1 14.80 10.75 12.23
C MET A 1 13.83 9.99 11.34
N ARG A 2 13.30 8.84 11.77
CA ARG A 2 12.29 8.08 11.01
C ARG A 2 10.98 8.12 11.79
N VAL A 3 9.90 8.46 11.10
CA VAL A 3 8.53 8.43 11.65
C VAL A 3 7.86 7.19 11.12
N PHE A 4 7.26 6.42 12.02
CA PHE A 4 6.50 5.22 11.69
C PHE A 4 5.02 5.50 11.96
N VAL A 5 4.17 4.94 11.12
CA VAL A 5 2.72 4.99 11.27
C VAL A 5 2.28 3.60 11.68
N GLU A 6 1.30 3.52 12.59
CA GLU A 6 0.68 2.25 12.95
C GLU A 6 0.09 1.58 11.70
N PRO A 7 0.17 0.24 11.62
CA PRO A 7 -0.45 -0.49 10.52
C PRO A 7 -1.97 -0.27 10.52
N ALA A 8 -2.55 -0.19 9.33
CA ALA A 8 -3.99 -0.15 9.17
C ALA A 8 -4.50 -1.53 8.75
N ASP A 9 -5.60 -1.97 9.36
CA ASP A 9 -6.32 -3.15 8.93
C ASP A 9 -7.10 -2.83 7.65
N VAL A 10 -6.94 -3.69 6.64
CA VAL A 10 -7.61 -3.55 5.34
C VAL A 10 -8.38 -4.81 5.01
N GLU A 11 -9.60 -4.64 4.54
CA GLU A 11 -10.46 -5.75 4.13
C GLU A 11 -10.01 -6.34 2.79
N LEU A 12 -10.05 -7.67 2.71
CA LEU A 12 -9.79 -8.43 1.49
C LEU A 12 -11.11 -8.76 0.79
N ASP A 13 -11.03 -8.90 -0.53
CA ASP A 13 -12.09 -9.38 -1.41
C ASP A 13 -12.22 -10.91 -1.32
N ASP A 14 -13.29 -11.48 -1.89
CA ASP A 14 -13.63 -12.91 -1.77
C ASP A 14 -12.53 -13.88 -2.26
N ASP A 15 -11.66 -13.44 -3.18
CA ASP A 15 -10.53 -14.24 -3.67
C ASP A 15 -9.21 -13.96 -2.91
N ASP A 16 -9.28 -13.54 -1.65
CA ASP A 16 -8.12 -13.09 -0.86
C ASP A 16 -7.32 -11.98 -1.54
N GLY A 17 -7.96 -11.12 -2.33
CA GLY A 17 -7.29 -10.02 -3.04
C GLY A 17 -7.52 -8.70 -2.33
N LEU A 18 -6.51 -7.83 -2.26
CA LEU A 18 -6.68 -6.48 -1.71
C LEU A 18 -7.09 -5.52 -2.83
N LEU A 19 -8.34 -5.04 -2.81
CA LEU A 19 -8.83 -4.09 -3.80
C LEU A 19 -8.04 -2.77 -3.77
N TRP A 20 -7.76 -2.22 -4.95
CA TRP A 20 -7.11 -0.91 -5.08
C TRP A 20 -7.86 0.20 -4.34
N THR A 21 -9.19 0.18 -4.43
CA THR A 21 -10.07 1.16 -3.78
C THR A 21 -10.03 1.07 -2.25
N SER A 22 -9.92 -0.14 -1.70
CA SER A 22 -9.77 -0.33 -0.25
C SER A 22 -8.43 0.22 0.23
N LEU A 23 -7.35 -0.04 -0.52
CA LEU A 23 -6.03 0.51 -0.21
C LEU A 23 -6.01 2.05 -0.29
N GLN A 24 -6.65 2.64 -1.31
CA GLN A 24 -6.77 4.10 -1.44
C GLN A 24 -7.60 4.74 -0.34
N THR A 25 -8.61 4.05 0.17
CA THR A 25 -9.43 4.54 1.29
C THR A 25 -8.61 4.62 2.57
N ALA A 26 -7.82 3.58 2.87
CA ALA A 26 -6.94 3.55 4.03
C ALA A 26 -5.73 4.49 3.88
N PHE A 27 -5.19 4.60 2.66
CA PHE A 27 -3.99 5.38 2.34
C PHE A 27 -4.18 6.23 1.07
N PRO A 28 -4.86 7.39 1.18
CA PRO A 28 -5.07 8.27 0.04
C PRO A 28 -3.74 8.73 -0.59
N GLY A 29 -3.62 8.63 -1.91
CA GLY A 29 -2.41 9.05 -2.62
C GLY A 29 -1.28 8.01 -2.57
N CYS A 30 -1.55 6.77 -2.15
CA CYS A 30 -0.61 5.69 -2.38
C CYS A 30 -0.51 5.35 -3.87
N SER A 31 0.63 4.82 -4.31
CA SER A 31 0.91 4.49 -5.71
C SER A 31 1.27 3.01 -5.91
N GLY A 32 1.28 2.22 -4.84
CA GLY A 32 1.62 0.81 -4.90
C GLY A 32 1.94 0.24 -3.53
N MET A 33 2.19 -1.07 -3.51
CA MET A 33 2.47 -1.82 -2.30
C MET A 33 3.69 -2.73 -2.49
N TYR A 34 4.49 -2.87 -1.44
CA TYR A 34 5.68 -3.71 -1.42
C TYR A 34 5.86 -4.37 -0.06
N TYR A 35 6.62 -5.45 0.01
CA TYR A 35 7.02 -6.07 1.27
C TYR A 35 8.55 -6.18 1.32
N ARG A 36 9.08 -6.43 2.51
CA ARG A 36 10.50 -6.73 2.73
C ARG A 36 10.62 -8.13 3.29
N GLU A 37 11.58 -8.89 2.78
CA GLU A 37 11.89 -10.20 3.35
C GLU A 37 12.66 -10.03 4.67
N ARG A 38 12.40 -10.91 5.63
CA ARG A 38 13.02 -10.82 6.96
C ARG A 38 14.52 -11.04 6.84
N GLY A 39 15.31 -10.00 7.16
CA GLY A 39 16.77 -10.05 7.07
C GLY A 39 17.36 -9.61 5.73
N ALA A 40 16.54 -9.19 4.77
CA ALA A 40 17.00 -8.60 3.51
C ALA A 40 16.59 -7.12 3.43
N ASP A 41 17.48 -6.28 2.88
CA ASP A 41 17.16 -4.87 2.58
C ASP A 41 16.47 -4.71 1.21
N CYS A 42 16.14 -5.83 0.56
CA CYS A 42 15.46 -5.87 -0.72
C CYS A 42 13.95 -5.62 -0.55
N ARG A 43 13.41 -4.75 -1.39
CA ARG A 43 11.97 -4.48 -1.48
C ARG A 43 11.37 -5.27 -2.64
N SER A 44 10.36 -6.06 -2.36
CA SER A 44 9.63 -6.84 -3.36
C SER A 44 8.27 -6.20 -3.61
N ALA A 45 8.01 -5.82 -4.85
CA ALA A 45 6.71 -5.28 -5.24
C ALA A 45 5.62 -6.35 -5.11
N VAL A 46 4.45 -5.97 -4.60
CA VAL A 46 3.27 -6.85 -4.59
C VAL A 46 2.63 -6.81 -5.97
N LYS A 47 2.27 -8.00 -6.48
CA LYS A 47 1.68 -8.12 -7.81
C LYS A 47 0.30 -7.42 -7.85
N PHE A 48 0.07 -6.65 -8.89
CA PHE A 48 -1.18 -5.96 -9.16
C PHE A 48 -1.73 -6.41 -10.51
N ASP A 49 -3.02 -6.73 -10.58
CA ASP A 49 -3.67 -7.23 -11.80
C ASP A 49 -4.40 -6.13 -12.61
N GLY A 50 -4.38 -4.89 -12.12
CA GLY A 50 -5.15 -3.76 -12.68
C GLY A 50 -6.35 -3.35 -11.83
N LYS A 51 -6.82 -4.21 -10.92
CA LYS A 51 -7.96 -3.98 -10.02
C LYS A 51 -7.60 -4.22 -8.55
N LYS A 52 -6.83 -5.27 -8.27
CA LYS A 52 -6.46 -5.70 -6.92
C LYS A 52 -5.01 -6.17 -6.83
N PHE A 53 -4.49 -6.12 -5.61
CA PHE A 53 -3.22 -6.75 -5.27
C PHE A 53 -3.45 -8.22 -4.95
N LEU A 54 -2.51 -9.04 -5.40
CA LEU A 54 -2.54 -10.48 -5.22
C LEU A 54 -1.59 -10.90 -4.11
N PRO A 55 -1.99 -11.88 -3.28
CA PRO A 55 -1.14 -12.37 -2.21
C PRO A 55 0.14 -13.02 -2.77
N PRO A 56 1.32 -12.69 -2.24
CA PRO A 56 2.55 -13.37 -2.60
C PRO A 56 2.47 -14.87 -2.25
N ALA A 57 2.83 -15.75 -3.18
CA ALA A 57 2.79 -17.21 -2.98
C ALA A 57 1.41 -17.77 -2.55
N GLY A 58 0.32 -17.06 -2.86
CA GLY A 58 -1.05 -17.52 -2.60
C GLY A 58 -1.62 -17.20 -1.22
N SER A 59 -0.87 -16.53 -0.33
CA SER A 59 -1.41 -16.06 0.96
C SER A 59 -0.76 -14.75 1.45
N TRP A 60 -1.55 -13.90 2.10
CA TRP A 60 -1.06 -12.79 2.92
C TRP A 60 -0.48 -13.36 4.23
N ASN A 61 0.67 -14.01 4.11
CA ASN A 61 1.45 -14.48 5.26
C ASN A 61 1.70 -13.34 6.27
N ASP A 62 2.17 -13.65 7.49
CA ASP A 62 2.63 -12.69 8.51
C ASP A 62 3.89 -11.89 8.09
N ARG A 63 3.78 -11.18 6.96
CA ARG A 63 4.77 -10.28 6.39
C ARG A 63 4.28 -8.87 6.59
N GLN A 64 5.22 -7.95 6.78
CA GLN A 64 4.89 -6.53 6.80
C GLN A 64 4.78 -5.99 5.38
N TYR A 65 3.61 -5.47 5.06
CA TYR A 65 3.32 -4.80 3.80
C TYR A 65 3.39 -3.29 3.99
N TYR A 66 3.94 -2.61 2.99
CA TYR A 66 4.20 -1.19 3.01
C TYR A 66 3.59 -0.57 1.77
N VAL A 67 2.92 0.57 1.95
CA VAL A 67 2.45 1.39 0.85
C VAL A 67 3.53 2.38 0.41
N ALA A 68 3.73 2.50 -0.89
CA ALA A 68 4.46 3.62 -1.46
C ALA A 68 3.52 4.81 -1.54
N ILE A 69 3.80 5.86 -0.78
CA ILE A 69 3.08 7.13 -0.88
C ILE A 69 3.77 7.95 -1.96
N SER A 70 3.14 8.12 -3.13
CA SER A 70 3.57 9.15 -4.06
C SER A 70 2.72 10.38 -3.74
N MET A 71 3.29 11.27 -2.93
CA MET A 71 2.60 12.48 -2.57
C MET A 71 2.51 13.38 -3.79
N PHE A 72 1.51 13.18 -4.65
CA PHE A 72 0.95 14.28 -5.40
C PHE A 72 0.22 15.14 -4.38
N ILE A 73 0.95 16.08 -3.79
CA ILE A 73 0.30 17.24 -3.21
C ILE A 73 -0.50 17.83 -4.37
N MET A 74 -1.81 17.58 -4.42
CA MET A 74 -2.69 18.56 -5.01
C MET A 74 -2.51 19.78 -4.15
N SER A 75 -1.61 20.65 -4.59
CA SER A 75 -1.54 22.02 -4.16
C SER A 75 -2.89 22.63 -4.50
N SER A 76 -3.88 22.49 -3.62
CA SER A 76 -4.88 23.51 -3.47
C SER A 76 -4.16 24.70 -2.83
N ILE A 77 -3.30 25.34 -3.61
CA ILE A 77 -2.84 26.67 -3.28
C ILE A 77 -4.04 27.56 -3.59
N HIS A 78 -4.90 27.72 -2.58
CA HIS A 78 -5.80 28.84 -2.54
C HIS A 78 -4.94 30.07 -2.23
N TRP A 79 -4.35 30.69 -3.25
CA TRP A 79 -3.91 32.08 -3.13
C TRP A 79 -5.17 32.91 -2.93
N LYS A 80 -5.52 33.20 -1.66
CA LYS A 80 -6.40 34.34 -1.38
C LYS A 80 -5.51 35.58 -1.35
N TYR A 81 -5.81 36.46 -2.29
CA TYR A 81 -5.38 37.86 -2.49
C TYR A 81 -4.45 38.47 -1.45
#